data_AF-A0A8I3WT37-F1
#
_entry.id   AF-A0A8I3WT37-F1
#
_cell.length_a   1.000
_cell.length_b   1.000
_cell.length_c   1.000
_cell.angle_alpha   90.00
_cell.angle_beta   90.00
_cell.angle_gamma   90.00
#
_symmetry.space_group_name_H-M   'P 1'
#
loop_
_entity.id
_entity.type
_entity.pdbx_description
1 polymer ?
#
loop_
_entity_poly.entity_id
_entity_poly.type
_entity_poly.pdbx_seq_one_letter_code
_entity_poly.pdbx_strand_id
1 'polypeptide(L)'
;MEPFSCDTFVALPPATVANRIIFGKNSDRLCDEVQEVVYFPAAVHDNLGEHLKCTYIEIDQVPETYAVVLSRPAWLWGAEMGANEHGVCIGNEAVWGREEVCDEEALLGMDLVRSVFKPFIFVPHISQLLDTSSPTFELEGLVKKKSHFKPDRRHPLYRKHQQALEVVNNNEEKAKVMLDSMRKLEKELFRQMESILQNKHLDVDKIVNLFPQCTKDEIQIYQSNVSS
;
A
#
# COMPACT_ATOMS: atom_id res chain seq x y z
N MET A 1 7.29 -23.66 -5.89
CA MET A 1 5.89 -23.47 -6.29
C MET A 1 5.72 -21.97 -6.41
N GLU A 2 5.42 -21.48 -7.60
CA GLU A 2 5.24 -20.05 -7.87
C GLU A 2 3.88 -19.58 -7.32
N PRO A 3 3.70 -18.29 -7.00
CA PRO A 3 2.41 -17.77 -6.53
C PRO A 3 1.32 -18.03 -7.58
N PHE A 4 0.13 -18.43 -7.10
CA PHE A 4 -0.95 -18.92 -7.93
C PHE A 4 -2.23 -18.11 -7.62
N SER A 5 -2.47 -17.08 -8.43
CA SER A 5 -3.55 -16.09 -8.30
C SER A 5 -3.43 -15.15 -7.10
N CYS A 6 -4.00 -13.96 -7.26
CA CYS A 6 -4.55 -13.21 -6.13
C CYS A 6 -5.96 -13.75 -5.80
N ASP A 7 -6.44 -13.47 -4.59
CA ASP A 7 -7.85 -13.66 -4.22
C ASP A 7 -8.40 -12.35 -3.65
N THR A 8 -9.69 -12.11 -3.88
CA THR A 8 -10.44 -10.96 -3.36
C THR A 8 -11.71 -11.43 -2.64
N PHE A 9 -11.94 -10.92 -1.42
CA PHE A 9 -13.15 -11.18 -0.65
C PHE A 9 -13.89 -9.89 -0.27
N VAL A 10 -15.22 -10.00 -0.14
CA VAL A 10 -16.08 -8.92 0.37
C VAL A 10 -17.08 -9.47 1.38
N ALA A 11 -17.19 -8.82 2.53
CA ALA A 11 -18.27 -9.04 3.50
C ALA A 11 -19.21 -7.84 3.48
N LEU A 12 -20.49 -8.08 3.21
CA LEU A 12 -21.52 -7.05 3.10
C LEU A 12 -22.47 -7.07 4.31
N PRO A 13 -23.14 -5.95 4.66
CA PRO A 13 -24.22 -5.95 5.64
C PRO A 13 -25.33 -6.94 5.27
N PRO A 14 -25.92 -7.68 6.23
CA PRO A 14 -25.70 -7.64 7.68
C PRO A 14 -24.67 -8.68 8.19
N ALA A 15 -23.81 -9.24 7.33
CA ALA A 15 -22.85 -10.29 7.71
C ALA A 15 -21.67 -9.78 8.58
N THR A 16 -21.60 -8.47 8.82
CA THR A 16 -20.58 -7.79 9.63
C THR A 16 -21.23 -7.12 10.84
N VAL A 17 -20.47 -6.95 11.93
CA VAL A 17 -20.96 -6.16 13.06
C VAL A 17 -21.05 -4.69 12.67
N ALA A 18 -22.08 -4.00 13.18
CA ALA A 18 -22.41 -2.60 12.90
C ALA A 18 -22.67 -2.27 11.41
N ASN A 19 -23.11 -3.25 10.59
CA ASN A 19 -23.48 -3.06 9.18
C ASN A 19 -22.39 -2.37 8.34
N ARG A 20 -21.14 -2.79 8.52
CA ARG A 20 -20.00 -2.31 7.73
C ARG A 20 -19.82 -3.16 6.47
N ILE A 21 -19.07 -2.64 5.51
CA ILE A 21 -18.50 -3.48 4.45
C ILE A 21 -17.06 -3.82 4.88
N ILE A 22 -16.55 -4.98 4.48
CA ILE A 22 -15.13 -5.29 4.55
C ILE A 22 -14.72 -5.72 3.15
N PHE A 23 -13.69 -5.08 2.59
CA PHE A 23 -13.03 -5.49 1.36
C PHE A 23 -11.60 -5.92 1.70
N GLY A 24 -11.16 -7.04 1.14
CA GLY A 24 -9.79 -7.50 1.30
C GLY A 24 -9.32 -8.25 0.06
N LYS A 25 -8.06 -8.03 -0.31
CA LYS A 25 -7.34 -8.72 -1.39
C LYS A 25 -5.98 -9.15 -0.86
N ASN A 26 -5.45 -10.30 -1.30
CA ASN A 26 -4.01 -10.58 -1.21
C ASN A 26 -3.30 -10.27 -2.55
N SER A 27 -2.03 -9.91 -2.45
CA SER A 27 -1.14 -9.74 -3.61
C SER A 27 -0.60 -11.10 -4.06
N ASP A 28 -0.44 -11.29 -5.37
CA ASP A 28 0.27 -12.43 -6.00
C ASP A 28 1.64 -12.02 -6.54
N ARG A 29 2.06 -10.79 -6.25
CA ARG A 29 3.35 -10.22 -6.62
C ARG A 29 4.52 -10.94 -5.96
N LEU A 30 5.72 -10.72 -6.49
CA LEU A 30 6.93 -11.37 -5.99
C LEU A 30 7.27 -10.91 -4.58
N CYS A 31 7.74 -11.81 -3.72
CA CYS A 31 7.94 -11.55 -2.30
C CYS A 31 9.12 -10.59 -1.97
N ASP A 32 9.98 -10.29 -2.94
CA ASP A 32 11.00 -9.25 -2.87
C ASP A 32 10.49 -7.87 -3.32
N GLU A 33 9.31 -7.79 -3.94
CA GLU A 33 8.73 -6.56 -4.48
C GLU A 33 8.18 -5.65 -3.36
N VAL A 34 8.69 -4.42 -3.31
CA VAL A 34 8.34 -3.43 -2.28
C VAL A 34 6.87 -3.00 -2.42
N GLN A 35 6.01 -3.40 -1.48
CA GLN A 35 4.63 -2.93 -1.38
C GLN A 35 4.53 -1.73 -0.43
N GLU A 36 3.96 -0.64 -0.92
CA GLU A 36 3.75 0.60 -0.18
C GLU A 36 2.28 0.78 0.18
N VAL A 37 1.99 1.32 1.36
CA VAL A 37 0.69 1.96 1.64
C VAL A 37 0.89 3.47 1.65
N VAL A 38 0.28 4.16 0.68
CA VAL A 38 0.49 5.59 0.42
C VAL A 38 -0.83 6.37 0.40
N TYR A 39 -0.80 7.61 0.87
CA TYR A 39 -1.93 8.55 0.80
C TYR A 39 -1.63 9.65 -0.23
N PHE A 40 -2.57 9.90 -1.13
CA PHE A 40 -2.59 11.10 -1.98
C PHE A 40 -3.80 11.96 -1.58
N PRO A 41 -3.63 13.27 -1.32
CA PRO A 41 -4.73 14.17 -1.02
C PRO A 41 -5.58 14.46 -2.26
N ALA A 42 -6.77 15.03 -2.05
CA ALA A 42 -7.57 15.59 -3.13
C ALA A 42 -6.84 16.79 -3.75
N ALA A 43 -6.99 16.99 -5.05
CA ALA A 43 -6.34 18.08 -5.78
C ALA A 43 -7.20 18.57 -6.94
N VAL A 44 -7.06 19.87 -7.24
CA VAL A 44 -7.56 20.52 -8.45
C VAL A 44 -6.34 20.83 -9.33
N HIS A 45 -6.46 20.59 -10.64
CA HIS A 45 -5.35 20.70 -11.59
C HIS A 45 -5.65 21.80 -12.61
N ASP A 46 -4.96 22.94 -12.52
CA ASP A 46 -5.21 24.10 -13.39
C ASP A 46 -4.81 23.85 -14.86
N ASN A 47 -3.81 22.98 -15.09
CA ASN A 47 -3.19 22.76 -16.41
C ASN A 47 -3.86 21.60 -17.18
N LEU A 48 -5.11 21.78 -17.59
CA LEU A 48 -5.91 20.77 -18.33
C LEU A 48 -5.38 20.37 -19.73
N GLY A 49 -4.21 20.88 -20.12
CA GLY A 49 -3.51 20.50 -21.35
C GLY A 49 -2.21 19.72 -21.10
N GLU A 50 -1.92 19.36 -19.85
CA GLU A 50 -0.80 18.48 -19.49
C GLU A 50 -1.24 17.01 -19.47
N HIS A 51 -0.35 16.11 -19.87
CA HIS A 51 -0.57 14.67 -19.76
C HIS A 51 -0.05 14.15 -18.42
N LEU A 52 -0.88 13.35 -17.75
CA LEU A 52 -0.55 12.59 -16.56
C LEU A 52 0.22 11.32 -16.94
N LYS A 53 1.48 11.22 -16.50
CA LYS A 53 2.31 10.04 -16.70
C LYS A 53 1.87 8.89 -15.79
N CYS A 54 1.39 7.80 -16.39
CA CYS A 54 1.09 6.53 -15.74
C CYS A 54 2.36 5.64 -15.69
N THR A 55 2.21 4.31 -15.57
CA THR A 55 3.38 3.42 -15.39
C THR A 55 4.24 3.32 -16.65
N TYR A 56 3.62 3.23 -17.82
CA TYR A 56 4.32 3.17 -19.11
C TYR A 56 3.86 4.30 -20.05
N ILE A 57 2.55 4.44 -20.28
CA ILE A 57 1.97 5.49 -21.13
C ILE A 57 1.66 6.80 -20.36
N GLU A 58 1.22 7.82 -21.10
CA GLU A 58 0.72 9.09 -20.57
C GLU A 58 -0.74 9.29 -21.05
N ILE A 59 -1.59 9.90 -20.22
CA ILE A 59 -3.02 10.14 -20.48
C ILE A 59 -3.38 11.60 -20.20
N ASP A 60 -4.51 12.10 -20.69
CA ASP A 60 -4.93 13.48 -20.39
C ASP A 60 -5.26 13.66 -18.89
N GLN A 61 -4.78 14.76 -18.30
CA GLN A 61 -5.06 15.08 -16.89
C GLN A 61 -6.53 15.50 -16.68
N VAL A 62 -7.11 15.08 -15.55
CA VAL A 62 -8.47 15.46 -15.14
C VAL A 62 -8.47 16.73 -14.27
N PRO A 63 -9.53 17.57 -14.30
CA PRO A 63 -9.55 18.80 -13.51
C PRO A 63 -9.52 18.61 -11.99
N GLU A 64 -10.08 17.50 -11.50
CA GLU A 64 -10.20 17.20 -10.08
C GLU A 64 -9.88 15.74 -9.81
N THR A 65 -9.11 15.47 -8.77
CA THR A 65 -8.80 14.11 -8.28
C THR A 65 -9.16 14.00 -6.80
N TYR A 66 -9.88 12.94 -6.42
CA TYR A 66 -10.24 12.64 -5.03
C TYR A 66 -9.05 12.13 -4.21
N ALA A 67 -9.07 12.36 -2.89
CA ALA A 67 -8.09 11.81 -1.99
C ALA A 67 -8.18 10.28 -1.92
N VAL A 68 -7.05 9.59 -1.97
CA VAL A 68 -6.96 8.12 -2.01
C VAL A 68 -5.89 7.57 -1.06
N VAL A 69 -6.13 6.38 -0.52
CA VAL A 69 -5.13 5.52 0.12
C VAL A 69 -4.93 4.29 -0.74
N LEU A 70 -3.70 4.04 -1.18
CA LEU A 70 -3.34 2.98 -2.13
C LEU A 70 -2.41 1.96 -1.48
N SER A 71 -2.58 0.68 -1.80
CA SER A 71 -1.54 -0.34 -1.66
C SER A 71 -0.95 -0.64 -3.05
N ARG A 72 0.36 -0.50 -3.24
CA ARG A 72 0.99 -0.58 -4.57
C ARG A 72 2.47 -1.05 -4.55
N PRO A 73 2.97 -1.64 -5.64
CA PRO A 73 4.41 -1.78 -5.87
C PRO A 73 5.11 -0.42 -6.00
N ALA A 74 6.24 -0.22 -5.30
CA ALA A 74 6.92 1.09 -5.18
C ALA A 74 7.50 1.69 -6.48
N TRP A 75 7.57 0.91 -7.57
CA TRP A 75 8.01 1.39 -8.89
C TRP A 75 6.85 1.82 -9.79
N LEU A 76 5.63 1.40 -9.47
CA LEU A 76 4.44 1.46 -10.33
C LEU A 76 3.61 2.71 -10.02
N TRP A 77 3.03 3.34 -11.05
CA TRP A 77 2.23 4.55 -10.86
C TRP A 77 0.87 4.25 -10.21
N GLY A 78 0.20 3.19 -10.67
CA GLY A 78 -1.09 2.72 -10.21
C GLY A 78 -1.13 2.13 -8.79
N ALA A 79 -2.01 1.16 -8.58
CA ALA A 79 -2.16 0.43 -7.32
C ALA A 79 -2.67 -1.00 -7.53
N GLU A 80 -2.45 -1.88 -6.54
CA GLU A 80 -3.10 -3.19 -6.51
C GLU A 80 -4.47 -3.15 -5.83
N MET A 81 -4.63 -2.28 -4.84
CA MET A 81 -5.89 -2.00 -4.16
C MET A 81 -5.86 -0.63 -3.47
N GLY A 82 -6.99 -0.18 -2.94
CA GLY A 82 -7.05 1.08 -2.19
C GLY A 82 -8.48 1.56 -1.90
N ALA A 83 -8.60 2.81 -1.49
CA ALA A 83 -9.84 3.51 -1.13
C ALA A 83 -9.78 4.99 -1.52
N ASN A 84 -10.92 5.65 -1.76
CA ASN A 84 -11.05 7.11 -1.91
C ASN A 84 -12.06 7.74 -0.91
N GLU A 85 -11.91 9.04 -0.66
CA GLU A 85 -12.59 9.81 0.39
C GLU A 85 -14.11 9.71 0.46
N HIS A 86 -14.79 9.52 -0.68
CA HIS A 86 -16.25 9.36 -0.71
C HIS A 86 -16.70 7.97 -0.20
N GLY A 87 -15.77 7.19 0.36
CA GLY A 87 -15.94 5.81 0.78
C GLY A 87 -15.89 4.85 -0.40
N VAL A 88 -14.82 4.89 -1.21
CA VAL A 88 -14.83 4.26 -2.55
C VAL A 88 -13.52 3.51 -3.00
N CYS A 89 -13.52 2.16 -2.99
CA CYS A 89 -12.38 1.21 -3.11
C CYS A 89 -12.33 0.35 -4.39
N ILE A 90 -11.15 -0.07 -4.84
CA ILE A 90 -10.96 -1.11 -5.89
C ILE A 90 -9.78 -1.99 -5.48
N GLY A 91 -9.74 -3.23 -5.97
CA GLY A 91 -8.50 -3.96 -6.24
C GLY A 91 -8.55 -4.60 -7.63
N ASN A 92 -7.41 -4.77 -8.31
CA ASN A 92 -7.35 -5.56 -9.54
C ASN A 92 -7.28 -7.05 -9.19
N GLU A 93 -7.81 -7.90 -10.06
CA GLU A 93 -7.77 -9.37 -9.89
C GLU A 93 -7.08 -10.01 -11.10
N ALA A 94 -6.42 -11.16 -10.90
CA ALA A 94 -5.79 -11.91 -11.99
C ALA A 94 -6.87 -12.69 -12.78
N VAL A 95 -7.06 -12.36 -14.06
CA VAL A 95 -8.08 -13.00 -14.91
C VAL A 95 -7.45 -13.53 -16.19
N TRP A 96 -7.50 -14.85 -16.39
CA TRP A 96 -7.07 -15.51 -17.61
C TRP A 96 -8.08 -15.30 -18.73
N GLY A 97 -7.76 -14.36 -19.63
CA GLY A 97 -8.52 -14.10 -20.85
C GLY A 97 -8.49 -15.26 -21.86
N ARG A 98 -9.36 -15.17 -22.87
CA ARG A 98 -9.38 -16.08 -24.04
C ARG A 98 -8.95 -15.39 -25.35
N GLU A 99 -8.68 -14.10 -25.28
CA GLU A 99 -8.30 -13.27 -26.41
C GLU A 99 -6.77 -13.18 -26.48
N GLU A 100 -6.23 -12.86 -27.65
CA GLU A 100 -4.79 -12.70 -27.84
C GLU A 100 -4.30 -11.45 -27.11
N VAL A 101 -3.12 -11.53 -26.49
CA VAL A 101 -2.53 -10.40 -25.78
C VAL A 101 -2.07 -9.35 -26.79
N CYS A 102 -2.45 -8.09 -26.59
CA CYS A 102 -1.93 -6.99 -27.39
C CYS A 102 -0.52 -6.63 -26.91
N ASP A 103 0.43 -6.56 -27.84
CA ASP A 103 1.84 -6.19 -27.58
C ASP A 103 2.06 -4.66 -27.50
N GLU A 104 1.02 -3.83 -27.69
CA GLU A 104 1.12 -2.36 -27.60
C GLU A 104 1.14 -1.87 -26.14
N GLU A 105 1.92 -0.83 -25.85
CA GLU A 105 1.99 -0.24 -24.50
C GLU A 105 0.63 0.40 -24.14
N ALA A 106 0.04 -0.03 -23.01
CA ALA A 106 -1.27 0.39 -22.54
C ALA A 106 -1.27 0.63 -21.01
N LEU A 107 -2.39 1.12 -20.47
CA LEU A 107 -2.61 1.17 -19.02
C LEU A 107 -2.62 -0.24 -18.43
N LEU A 108 -1.86 -0.46 -17.36
CA LEU A 108 -1.91 -1.72 -16.63
C LEU A 108 -3.25 -1.83 -15.88
N GLY A 109 -3.68 -3.06 -15.59
CA GLY A 109 -4.83 -3.29 -14.68
C GLY A 109 -4.66 -2.57 -13.33
N MET A 110 -3.43 -2.43 -12.85
CA MET A 110 -3.07 -1.65 -11.65
C MET A 110 -3.15 -0.12 -11.87
N ASP A 111 -2.88 0.39 -13.07
CA ASP A 111 -3.09 1.81 -13.39
C ASP A 111 -4.60 2.14 -13.42
N LEU A 112 -5.43 1.20 -13.88
CA LEU A 112 -6.88 1.32 -13.82
C LEU A 112 -7.40 1.38 -12.37
N VAL A 113 -6.81 0.63 -11.42
CA VAL A 113 -7.17 0.73 -9.99
C VAL A 113 -7.06 2.19 -9.53
N ARG A 114 -5.91 2.84 -9.77
CA ARG A 114 -5.67 4.25 -9.43
C ARG A 114 -6.58 5.23 -10.19
N SER A 115 -6.98 4.88 -11.40
CA SER A 115 -7.78 5.75 -12.26
C SER A 115 -9.30 5.66 -12.02
N VAL A 116 -9.82 4.62 -11.32
CA VAL A 116 -11.27 4.27 -11.33
C VAL A 116 -11.95 4.17 -9.94
N PHE A 117 -11.20 4.02 -8.85
CA PHE A 117 -11.63 3.80 -7.43
C PHE A 117 -13.11 3.97 -6.94
N LYS A 118 -13.92 2.87 -6.73
CA LYS A 118 -15.25 2.75 -5.99
C LYS A 118 -15.65 1.28 -5.53
N PRO A 119 -15.96 0.82 -4.24
CA PRO A 119 -16.70 1.35 -3.03
C PRO A 119 -16.29 0.94 -1.51
N PHE A 120 -15.42 1.62 -0.68
CA PHE A 120 -15.39 1.57 0.84
C PHE A 120 -14.61 2.71 1.63
N ILE A 121 -14.82 2.87 2.96
CA ILE A 121 -14.76 4.06 3.90
C ILE A 121 -13.42 4.77 4.25
N PHE A 122 -13.50 6.10 4.54
CA PHE A 122 -12.49 6.92 5.25
C PHE A 122 -12.91 7.40 6.66
N VAL A 123 -11.91 7.74 7.47
CA VAL A 123 -12.01 8.52 8.72
C VAL A 123 -11.28 9.87 8.53
N PRO A 124 -11.83 11.00 9.02
CA PRO A 124 -11.18 12.31 8.87
C PRO A 124 -9.86 12.39 9.64
N HIS A 125 -8.98 13.31 9.23
CA HIS A 125 -7.66 13.59 9.83
C HIS A 125 -6.60 12.49 9.67
N ILE A 126 -6.69 11.65 8.63
CA ILE A 126 -5.62 10.70 8.29
C ILE A 126 -4.27 11.43 8.07
N SER A 127 -3.22 10.96 8.73
CA SER A 127 -1.86 11.52 8.61
C SER A 127 -1.08 10.83 7.49
N GLN A 128 -0.15 11.56 6.87
CA GLN A 128 0.65 11.03 5.76
C GLN A 128 1.53 9.85 6.22
N LEU A 129 1.46 8.75 5.46
CA LEU A 129 2.11 7.47 5.78
C LEU A 129 3.57 7.45 5.29
N LEU A 130 4.41 8.32 5.89
CA LEU A 130 5.79 8.55 5.44
C LEU A 130 6.70 7.32 5.58
N ASP A 131 6.54 6.51 6.62
CA ASP A 131 7.38 5.33 6.87
C ASP A 131 7.17 4.18 5.86
N THR A 132 6.00 4.16 5.20
CA THR A 132 5.62 3.27 4.10
C THR A 132 5.76 3.91 2.72
N SER A 133 6.21 5.17 2.62
CA SER A 133 6.38 5.89 1.36
C SER A 133 7.84 5.88 0.90
N SER A 134 8.09 5.52 -0.35
CA SER A 134 9.42 5.57 -0.96
C SER A 134 9.89 7.01 -1.19
N PRO A 135 11.21 7.28 -1.20
CA PRO A 135 11.72 8.60 -1.53
C PRO A 135 11.33 8.99 -2.96
N THR A 136 10.52 10.04 -3.10
CA THR A 136 10.29 10.71 -4.38
C THR A 136 11.53 11.53 -4.70
N PHE A 137 12.33 11.05 -5.65
CA PHE A 137 13.41 11.82 -6.24
C PHE A 137 12.79 12.74 -7.29
N GLU A 138 12.80 14.05 -7.04
CA GLU A 138 12.49 15.03 -8.07
C GLU A 138 13.47 14.89 -9.25
N LEU A 139 13.00 15.21 -10.46
CA LEU A 139 13.86 15.31 -11.64
C LEU A 139 14.64 16.64 -11.63
N GLU A 140 15.50 16.79 -10.62
CA GLU A 140 16.48 17.89 -10.56
C GLU A 140 17.35 17.90 -11.82
N GLY A 141 17.25 18.98 -12.59
CA GLY A 141 18.30 19.39 -13.53
C GLY A 141 18.49 18.49 -14.76
N LEU A 142 17.95 18.94 -15.89
CA LEU A 142 18.36 18.49 -17.21
C LEU A 142 19.91 18.45 -17.37
N VAL A 143 20.39 17.38 -18.02
CA VAL A 143 21.69 17.28 -18.74
C VAL A 143 22.96 16.94 -17.91
N LYS A 144 23.62 15.83 -18.33
CA LYS A 144 25.00 15.36 -18.02
C LYS A 144 25.30 14.83 -16.60
N LYS A 145 25.11 13.52 -16.43
CA LYS A 145 26.22 12.54 -16.59
C LYS A 145 25.71 11.09 -16.68
N LYS A 146 26.49 10.22 -17.32
CA LYS A 146 26.31 8.76 -17.22
C LYS A 146 26.68 8.31 -15.81
N SER A 147 25.72 7.78 -15.07
CA SER A 147 25.95 6.92 -13.90
C SER A 147 24.91 5.81 -13.93
N HIS A 148 25.33 4.56 -13.73
CA HIS A 148 24.40 3.43 -13.66
C HIS A 148 23.84 3.21 -12.24
N PHE A 149 24.01 4.19 -11.34
CA PHE A 149 23.30 4.24 -10.06
C PHE A 149 21.80 4.43 -10.30
N LYS A 150 21.03 3.34 -10.24
CA LYS A 150 19.63 3.42 -9.85
C LYS A 150 19.60 3.93 -8.40
N PRO A 151 18.87 5.01 -8.07
CA PRO A 151 18.76 5.48 -6.69
C PRO A 151 18.03 4.44 -5.84
N ASP A 152 18.41 4.31 -4.58
CA ASP A 152 17.73 3.41 -3.64
C ASP A 152 16.34 3.96 -3.31
N ARG A 153 15.31 3.32 -3.86
CA ARG A 153 13.90 3.69 -3.65
C ARG A 153 13.28 3.03 -2.42
N ARG A 154 13.94 2.12 -1.70
CA ARG A 154 13.30 1.38 -0.60
C ARG A 154 12.87 2.33 0.53
N HIS A 155 11.58 2.35 0.87
CA HIS A 155 11.05 3.15 1.99
C HIS A 155 11.64 2.72 3.36
N PRO A 156 11.49 3.53 4.43
CA PRO A 156 12.09 3.25 5.74
C PRO A 156 11.73 1.87 6.32
N LEU A 157 10.45 1.49 6.30
CA LEU A 157 9.99 0.19 6.81
C LEU A 157 10.65 -0.99 6.05
N TYR A 158 10.63 -1.02 4.72
CA TYR A 158 11.23 -2.12 3.95
C TYR A 158 12.74 -2.27 4.23
N ARG A 159 13.48 -1.16 4.32
CA ARG A 159 14.91 -1.21 4.69
C ARG A 159 15.14 -1.77 6.09
N LYS A 160 14.21 -1.58 7.02
CA LYS A 160 14.25 -2.19 8.35
C LYS A 160 13.83 -3.66 8.34
N HIS A 161 12.84 -4.04 7.53
CA HIS A 161 12.47 -5.43 7.30
C HIS A 161 13.63 -6.24 6.70
N GLN A 162 14.36 -5.70 5.72
CA GLN A 162 15.53 -6.36 5.14
C GLN A 162 16.66 -6.57 6.18
N GLN A 163 16.96 -5.55 6.99
CA GLN A 163 17.94 -5.68 8.09
C GLN A 163 17.48 -6.70 9.15
N ALA A 164 16.18 -6.77 9.42
CA ALA A 164 15.60 -7.76 10.31
C ALA A 164 15.72 -9.19 9.75
N LEU A 165 15.44 -9.39 8.46
CA LEU A 165 15.58 -10.67 7.77
C LEU A 165 17.04 -11.18 7.76
N GLU A 166 18.00 -10.28 7.55
CA GLU A 166 19.43 -10.58 7.66
C GLU A 166 19.81 -11.04 9.08
N VAL A 167 19.25 -10.43 10.14
CA VAL A 167 19.45 -10.89 11.53
C VAL A 167 18.75 -12.23 11.80
N VAL A 168 17.52 -12.42 11.33
CA VAL A 168 16.75 -13.66 11.48
C VAL A 168 17.48 -14.86 10.88
N ASN A 169 18.09 -14.69 9.71
CA ASN A 169 18.83 -15.74 9.02
C ASN A 169 20.20 -16.08 9.65
N ASN A 170 20.78 -15.19 10.46
CA ASN A 170 22.15 -15.33 10.98
C ASN A 170 22.25 -15.45 12.52
N ASN A 171 21.17 -15.26 13.28
CA ASN A 171 21.18 -15.36 14.74
C ASN A 171 19.84 -15.90 15.28
N GLU A 172 19.83 -17.17 15.68
CA GLU A 172 18.61 -17.91 16.08
C GLU A 172 17.93 -17.36 17.35
N GLU A 173 18.70 -16.86 18.33
CA GLU A 173 18.12 -16.26 19.54
C GLU A 173 17.44 -14.92 19.24
N LYS A 174 18.12 -14.04 18.48
CA LYS A 174 17.52 -12.78 18.02
C LYS A 174 16.33 -13.02 17.09
N ALA A 175 16.40 -14.02 16.21
CA ALA A 175 15.30 -14.43 15.35
C ALA A 175 14.06 -14.76 16.18
N LYS A 176 14.23 -15.58 17.22
CA LYS A 176 13.14 -15.97 18.14
C LYS A 176 12.56 -14.76 18.89
N VAL A 177 13.40 -13.93 19.50
CA VAL A 177 12.96 -12.72 20.24
C VAL A 177 12.19 -11.75 19.32
N MET A 178 12.67 -11.55 18.09
CA MET A 178 12.02 -10.69 17.11
C MET A 178 10.69 -11.27 16.62
N LEU A 179 10.65 -12.57 16.26
CA LEU A 179 9.43 -13.23 15.79
C LEU A 179 8.35 -13.30 16.87
N ASP A 180 8.71 -13.58 18.13
CA ASP A 180 7.75 -13.59 19.23
C ASP A 180 7.28 -12.16 19.60
N SER A 181 8.09 -11.13 19.33
CA SER A 181 7.67 -9.72 19.41
C SER A 181 6.69 -9.35 18.29
N MET A 182 6.96 -9.74 17.04
CA MET A 182 6.05 -9.51 15.91
C MET A 182 4.70 -10.23 16.11
N ARG A 183 4.71 -11.50 16.55
CA ARG A 183 3.49 -12.26 16.90
C ARG A 183 2.69 -11.64 18.05
N LYS A 184 3.33 -10.87 18.93
CA LYS A 184 2.67 -10.14 20.01
C LYS A 184 1.99 -8.88 19.47
N LEU A 185 2.67 -8.12 18.60
CA LEU A 185 2.10 -6.96 17.91
C LEU A 185 0.90 -7.38 17.05
N GLU A 186 1.06 -8.40 16.21
CA GLU A 186 0.02 -9.02 15.38
C GLU A 186 -1.26 -9.33 16.18
N LYS A 187 -1.14 -10.06 17.29
CA LYS A 187 -2.29 -10.46 18.13
C LYS A 187 -3.00 -9.29 18.80
N GLU A 188 -2.25 -8.26 19.19
CA GLU A 188 -2.81 -7.05 19.78
C GLU A 188 -3.53 -6.20 18.71
N LEU A 189 -2.97 -6.08 17.50
CA LEU A 189 -3.63 -5.44 16.36
C LEU A 189 -4.91 -6.17 15.94
N PHE A 190 -4.89 -7.50 15.85
CA PHE A 190 -6.10 -8.30 15.59
C PHE A 190 -7.18 -8.02 16.64
N ARG A 191 -6.82 -8.02 17.93
CA ARG A 191 -7.76 -7.72 19.02
C ARG A 191 -8.33 -6.30 18.95
N GLN A 192 -7.52 -5.32 18.55
CA GLN A 192 -7.97 -3.95 18.33
C GLN A 192 -8.91 -3.86 17.12
N MET A 193 -8.59 -4.54 16.01
CA MET A 193 -9.47 -4.64 14.83
C MET A 193 -10.80 -5.34 15.15
N GLU A 194 -10.79 -6.44 15.90
CA GLU A 194 -12.00 -7.11 16.39
C GLU A 194 -12.85 -6.15 17.23
N SER A 195 -12.24 -5.43 18.18
CA SER A 195 -12.95 -4.44 18.99
C SER A 195 -13.50 -3.30 18.14
N ILE A 196 -12.72 -2.77 17.20
CA ILE A 196 -13.13 -1.74 16.24
C ILE A 196 -14.34 -2.22 15.45
N LEU A 197 -14.36 -3.45 14.93
CA LEU A 197 -15.47 -4.03 14.18
C LEU A 197 -16.72 -4.27 15.05
N GLN A 198 -16.54 -4.80 16.26
CA GLN A 198 -17.63 -5.09 17.20
C GLN A 198 -18.33 -3.84 17.74
N ASN A 199 -17.63 -2.69 17.79
CA ASN A 199 -18.18 -1.46 18.33
C ASN A 199 -19.28 -0.83 17.45
N LYS A 200 -20.41 -0.47 18.08
CA LYS A 200 -21.53 0.22 17.43
C LYS A 200 -21.25 1.69 17.09
N HIS A 201 -20.32 2.32 17.80
CA HIS A 201 -19.82 3.66 17.51
C HIS A 201 -18.37 3.56 17.06
N LEU A 202 -18.01 4.29 15.99
CA LEU A 202 -16.64 4.30 15.49
C LEU A 202 -15.77 5.21 16.38
N ASP A 203 -14.60 4.73 16.79
CA ASP A 203 -13.57 5.57 17.41
C ASP A 203 -12.61 6.03 16.31
N VAL A 204 -12.83 7.25 15.84
CA VAL A 204 -12.14 7.84 14.67
C VAL A 204 -10.64 7.92 14.93
N ASP A 205 -10.25 8.49 16.07
CA ASP A 205 -8.86 8.75 16.41
C ASP A 205 -8.04 7.45 16.58
N LYS A 206 -8.64 6.40 17.16
CA LYS A 206 -7.99 5.08 17.23
C LYS A 206 -7.75 4.48 15.85
N ILE A 207 -8.71 4.57 14.93
CA ILE A 207 -8.58 3.97 13.59
C ILE A 207 -7.56 4.72 12.74
N VAL A 208 -7.60 6.06 12.74
CA VAL A 208 -6.62 6.91 12.03
C VAL A 208 -5.19 6.54 12.41
N ASN A 209 -4.93 6.27 13.69
CA ASN A 209 -3.59 6.00 14.20
C ASN A 209 -3.18 4.52 14.20
N LEU A 210 -4.11 3.57 13.98
CA LEU A 210 -3.84 2.14 14.06
C LEU A 210 -2.72 1.69 13.09
N PHE A 211 -2.82 2.06 11.82
CA PHE A 211 -1.80 1.71 10.82
C PHE A 211 -0.49 2.50 11.00
N PRO A 212 -0.50 3.85 11.17
CA PRO A 212 0.71 4.61 11.49
C PRO A 212 1.45 4.12 12.75
N GLN A 213 0.74 3.65 13.78
CA GLN A 213 1.36 3.15 14.99
C GLN A 213 1.92 1.73 14.81
N CYS A 214 1.17 0.84 14.13
CA CYS A 214 1.66 -0.48 13.72
C CYS A 214 3.03 -0.39 13.01
N THR A 215 3.16 0.48 12.01
CA THR A 215 4.41 0.69 11.28
C THR A 215 5.57 1.14 12.19
N LYS A 216 5.29 2.01 13.17
CA LYS A 216 6.30 2.50 14.12
C LYS A 216 6.72 1.41 15.11
N ASP A 217 5.77 0.64 15.61
CA ASP A 217 6.01 -0.47 16.54
C ASP A 217 6.82 -1.59 15.86
N GLU A 218 6.51 -1.92 14.61
CA GLU A 218 7.27 -2.86 13.77
C GLU A 218 8.71 -2.36 13.52
N ILE A 219 8.87 -1.09 13.12
CA ILE A 219 10.20 -0.47 12.97
C ILE A 219 10.98 -0.52 14.30
N GLN A 220 10.34 -0.30 15.45
CA GLN A 220 10.99 -0.37 16.76
C GLN A 220 11.41 -1.79 17.12
N ILE A 221 10.60 -2.81 16.82
CA ILE A 221 10.96 -4.23 17.00
C ILE A 221 12.20 -4.57 16.17
N TYR A 222 12.25 -4.15 14.90
CA TYR A 222 13.41 -4.35 14.03
C TYR A 222 14.65 -3.61 14.54
N GLN A 223 14.55 -2.32 14.88
CA GLN A 223 15.68 -1.53 15.39
C GLN A 223 16.29 -2.14 16.67
N SER A 224 15.46 -2.59 17.61
CA SER A 224 15.91 -3.13 18.90
C SER A 224 16.78 -4.39 18.76
N ASN A 225 16.47 -5.24 17.77
CA ASN A 225 17.17 -6.51 17.53
C ASN A 225 18.38 -6.36 16.58
N VAL A 226 18.32 -5.40 15.64
CA VAL A 226 19.43 -5.09 14.70
C VAL A 226 20.56 -4.32 15.36
N SER A 227 20.28 -3.45 16.34
CA SER A 227 21.25 -2.48 16.88
C SER A 227 21.99 -2.92 18.15
N SER A 228 21.88 -4.20 18.53
CA SER A 228 22.46 -4.80 19.75
C SER A 228 23.54 -5.84 19.44
#